data_AF-A0A6L8E328-F1
#
_entry.id   AF-A0A6L8E328-F1
#
_cell.length_a   1.000
_cell.length_b   1.000
_cell.length_c   1.000
_cell.angle_alpha   90.00
_cell.angle_beta   90.00
_cell.angle_gamma   90.00
#
_symmetry.space_group_name_H-M   'P 1'
#
loop_
_entity.id
_entity.type
_entity.pdbx_description
1 polymer ?
#
loop_
_entity_poly.entity_id
_entity_poly.type
_entity_poly.pdbx_seq_one_letter_code
_entity_poly.pdbx_strand_id
1 'polypeptide(L)'
;MVSEFSDDESFRQALTQHLHSFAQSWRARVPEGQQRKDARAVGDSSLENLAALEMETDEPGVLDLFEDATNAMVSTREITGRITEATEAVGVQFTRRKKELDAVKGSDDLRERKRIVNNSASDLEAFVGRLAVEIPQLRDQQAAAMGNVETAVLQAGPALASVDGGASLADMRKSIRTYREAMEGAMIPVSGFRNSTADMPRMTKEFNRAKRRGAAVLDDLLAQMHRAVEQAKQVETVLEGLTEAKVTR
;
A
#
# COMPACT_ATOMS: atom_id res chain seq x y z
N MET A 1 12.14 -27.28 3.70
CA MET A 1 11.26 -27.45 4.87
C MET A 1 10.39 -26.22 4.90
N VAL A 2 9.09 -26.35 4.62
CA VAL A 2 8.17 -25.21 4.49
C VAL A 2 7.78 -24.77 5.90
N SER A 3 8.20 -23.59 6.32
CA SER A 3 7.70 -22.97 7.55
C SER A 3 6.40 -22.27 7.22
N GLU A 4 5.27 -22.85 7.61
CA GLU A 4 4.02 -22.09 7.72
C GLU A 4 4.14 -21.15 8.93
N PHE A 5 4.02 -19.85 8.69
CA PHE A 5 4.05 -18.84 9.74
C PHE A 5 2.65 -18.69 10.34
N SER A 6 2.48 -19.05 11.60
CA SER A 6 1.18 -19.06 12.28
C SER A 6 0.81 -17.72 12.93
N ASP A 7 1.76 -16.80 13.16
CA ASP A 7 1.48 -15.47 13.71
C ASP A 7 2.47 -14.36 13.25
N ASP A 8 2.10 -13.11 13.48
CA ASP A 8 2.81 -11.86 13.08
C ASP A 8 4.22 -11.73 13.67
N GLU A 9 4.42 -12.20 14.90
CA GLU A 9 5.69 -12.18 15.61
C GLU A 9 6.64 -13.23 15.04
N SER A 10 6.11 -14.39 14.63
CA SER A 10 6.89 -15.43 13.93
C SER A 10 7.38 -14.97 12.56
N PHE A 11 6.60 -14.18 11.82
CA PHE A 11 7.01 -13.60 10.54
C PHE A 11 8.08 -12.51 10.74
N ARG A 12 7.88 -11.58 11.69
CA ARG A 12 8.86 -10.53 12.01
C ARG A 12 10.19 -11.10 12.49
N GLN A 13 10.17 -12.13 13.33
CA GLN A 13 11.39 -12.81 13.78
C GLN A 13 12.09 -13.50 12.62
N ALA A 14 11.37 -14.17 11.73
CA ALA A 14 11.94 -14.83 10.56
C ALA A 14 12.57 -13.84 9.59
N LEU A 15 11.91 -12.71 9.31
CA LEU A 15 12.42 -11.66 8.44
C LEU A 15 13.67 -11.01 9.04
N THR A 16 13.64 -10.69 10.33
CA THR A 16 14.77 -10.06 11.04
C THR A 16 15.99 -11.01 11.09
N GLN A 17 15.76 -12.29 11.37
CA GLN A 17 16.84 -13.29 11.35
C GLN A 17 17.45 -13.46 9.95
N HIS A 18 16.63 -13.45 8.91
CA HIS A 18 17.12 -13.54 7.52
C HIS A 18 17.97 -12.33 7.14
N LEU A 19 17.53 -11.12 7.47
CA LEU A 19 18.28 -9.89 7.19
C LEU A 19 19.59 -9.80 7.99
N HIS A 20 19.60 -10.28 9.23
CA HIS A 20 20.82 -10.31 10.05
C HIS A 20 21.85 -11.30 9.50
N SER A 21 21.41 -12.51 9.13
CA SER A 21 22.25 -13.52 8.48
C SER A 21 22.82 -12.99 7.15
N PHE A 22 22.00 -12.28 6.38
CA PHE A 22 22.40 -11.61 5.14
C PHE A 22 23.52 -10.59 5.38
N ALA A 23 23.36 -9.67 6.34
CA ALA A 23 24.35 -8.65 6.66
C ALA A 23 25.70 -9.25 7.11
N GLN A 24 25.67 -10.33 7.91
CA GLN A 24 26.89 -11.01 8.34
C GLN A 24 27.60 -11.73 7.18
N SER A 25 26.84 -12.39 6.31
CA SER A 25 27.40 -13.08 5.13
C SER A 25 28.03 -12.11 4.13
N TRP A 26 27.48 -10.90 4.00
CA TRP A 26 28.02 -9.84 3.15
C TRP A 26 29.33 -9.28 3.69
N ARG A 27 29.38 -9.00 5.00
CA ARG A 27 30.58 -8.45 5.67
C ARG A 27 31.77 -9.40 5.60
N ALA A 28 31.53 -10.72 5.67
CA ALA A 28 32.57 -11.73 5.55
C ALA A 28 33.15 -11.86 4.12
N ARG A 29 32.49 -11.25 3.12
CA ARG A 29 32.86 -11.37 1.69
C ARG A 29 33.61 -10.17 1.13
N VAL A 30 33.77 -9.10 1.89
CA VAL A 30 34.63 -7.96 1.51
C VAL A 30 36.08 -8.33 1.82
N PRO A 31 36.95 -8.56 0.82
CA PRO A 31 38.35 -8.86 1.08
C PRO A 31 39.02 -7.62 1.68
N GLU A 32 39.62 -7.76 2.86
CA GLU A 32 40.29 -6.70 3.63
C GLU A 32 41.56 -6.12 2.94
N GLY A 33 41.76 -6.38 1.64
CA GLY A 33 43.05 -6.25 0.96
C GLY A 33 43.14 -5.30 -0.24
N GLN A 34 42.06 -4.63 -0.67
CA GLN A 34 42.10 -3.80 -1.88
C GLN A 34 42.26 -2.28 -1.61
N GLN A 35 42.98 -1.90 -0.55
CA GLN A 35 43.46 -0.54 -0.37
C GLN A 35 44.98 -0.51 -0.20
N ARG A 36 45.63 0.23 -1.10
CA ARG A 36 47.04 0.66 -1.14
C ARG A 36 47.94 -0.08 -2.12
N LYS A 37 47.97 0.45 -3.35
CA LYS A 37 49.21 0.91 -3.99
C LYS A 37 48.80 1.67 -5.24
N ASP A 38 48.95 2.99 -5.19
CA ASP A 38 49.46 3.83 -6.29
C ASP A 38 49.38 5.29 -5.87
N ALA A 39 50.42 5.74 -5.15
CA ALA A 39 50.68 7.14 -4.90
C ALA A 39 51.79 7.60 -5.85
N ARG A 40 51.41 8.08 -7.04
CA ARG A 40 52.28 8.94 -7.85
C ARG A 40 51.48 10.10 -8.45
N ALA A 41 51.81 11.29 -7.93
CA ALA A 41 51.77 12.62 -8.53
C ALA A 41 50.59 12.94 -9.47
N VAL A 42 49.55 13.56 -8.91
CA VAL A 42 48.59 14.38 -9.66
C VAL A 42 48.52 15.74 -8.96
N GLY A 43 48.82 16.80 -9.71
CA GLY A 43 48.75 18.17 -9.24
C GLY A 43 47.30 18.63 -9.05
N ASP A 44 47.08 19.38 -7.97
CA ASP A 44 46.08 20.43 -7.64
C ASP A 44 44.66 20.50 -8.27
N SER A 45 44.20 19.50 -9.03
CA SER A 45 42.80 19.36 -9.49
C SER A 45 42.11 18.16 -8.82
N SER A 46 42.68 17.65 -7.73
CA SER A 46 42.31 16.36 -7.14
C SER A 46 40.98 16.35 -6.37
N LEU A 47 40.40 17.52 -6.11
CA LEU A 47 39.16 17.65 -5.34
C LEU A 47 37.96 18.15 -6.17
N GLU A 48 38.16 18.62 -7.40
CA GLU A 48 37.03 19.04 -8.26
C GLU A 48 36.15 17.85 -8.66
N ASN A 49 36.75 16.67 -8.89
CA ASN A 49 35.99 15.43 -9.16
C ASN A 49 35.25 14.92 -7.92
N LEU A 50 35.80 15.11 -6.72
CA LEU A 50 35.14 14.76 -5.45
C LEU A 50 33.99 15.72 -5.16
N ALA A 51 34.19 17.02 -5.36
CA ALA A 51 33.14 18.03 -5.23
C ALA A 51 32.02 17.82 -6.26
N ALA A 52 32.35 17.38 -7.48
CA ALA A 52 31.35 17.01 -8.49
C ALA A 52 30.56 15.75 -8.12
N LEU A 53 31.19 14.76 -7.48
CA LEU A 53 30.53 13.58 -6.92
C LEU A 53 29.66 13.90 -5.70
N GLU A 54 30.07 14.84 -4.85
CA GLU A 54 29.26 15.32 -3.70
C GLU A 54 28.06 16.18 -4.14
N MET A 55 28.07 16.68 -5.38
CA MET A 55 26.92 17.37 -6.01
C MET A 55 25.98 16.41 -6.75
N GLU A 56 26.40 15.16 -6.97
CA GLU A 56 25.53 14.09 -7.45
C GLU A 56 24.62 13.71 -6.28
N THR A 57 23.30 13.88 -6.46
CA THR A 57 22.32 13.60 -5.41
C THR A 57 22.52 12.19 -4.89
N ASP A 58 22.68 12.02 -3.56
CA ASP A 58 22.79 10.71 -2.90
C ASP A 58 21.71 9.77 -3.46
N GLU A 59 22.12 8.88 -4.38
CA GLU A 59 21.22 7.91 -4.96
C GLU A 59 20.89 6.86 -3.89
N PRO A 60 19.59 6.59 -3.62
CA PRO A 60 19.22 5.62 -2.61
C PRO A 60 19.77 4.25 -2.98
N GLY A 61 20.42 3.60 -2.02
CA GLY A 61 20.86 2.23 -2.17
C GLY A 61 19.68 1.27 -2.25
N VAL A 62 19.93 0.07 -2.79
CA VAL A 62 18.91 -0.99 -2.90
C VAL A 62 18.30 -1.36 -1.54
N LEU A 63 19.09 -1.33 -0.47
CA LEU A 63 18.60 -1.58 0.88
C LEU A 63 17.68 -0.46 1.38
N ASP A 64 18.02 0.80 1.08
CA ASP A 64 17.19 1.96 1.42
C ASP A 64 15.84 1.88 0.69
N LEU A 65 15.85 1.50 -0.59
CA LEU A 65 14.63 1.29 -1.38
C LEU A 65 13.73 0.19 -0.78
N PHE A 66 14.29 -0.92 -0.32
CA PHE A 66 13.50 -1.98 0.32
C PHE A 66 12.97 -1.57 1.70
N GLU A 67 13.76 -0.84 2.48
CA GLU A 67 13.32 -0.28 3.76
C GLU A 67 12.16 0.69 3.55
N ASP A 68 12.30 1.64 2.63
CA ASP A 68 11.25 2.60 2.30
C ASP A 68 10.00 1.92 1.74
N ALA A 69 10.16 0.92 0.88
CA ALA A 69 9.04 0.12 0.39
C ALA A 69 8.29 -0.58 1.53
N THR A 70 9.02 -1.15 2.48
CA THR A 70 8.45 -1.82 3.66
C THR A 70 7.70 -0.84 4.55
N ASN A 71 8.31 0.32 4.84
CA ASN A 71 7.70 1.39 5.64
C ASN A 71 6.42 1.92 4.99
N ALA A 72 6.44 2.11 3.67
CA ALA A 72 5.28 2.55 2.90
C ALA A 72 4.16 1.49 2.87
N MET A 73 4.50 0.19 2.83
CA MET A 73 3.52 -0.89 2.96
C MET A 73 2.91 -1.01 4.35
N VAL A 74 3.70 -0.80 5.41
CA VAL A 74 3.17 -0.71 6.79
C VAL A 74 2.14 0.42 6.87
N SER A 75 2.49 1.60 6.35
CA SER A 75 1.59 2.75 6.31
C SER A 75 0.32 2.47 5.50
N THR A 76 0.46 1.82 4.33
CA THR A 76 -0.68 1.37 3.49
C THR A 76 -1.64 0.47 4.28
N ARG A 77 -1.12 -0.47 5.06
CA ARG A 77 -1.93 -1.37 5.91
C ARG A 77 -2.68 -0.59 6.99
N GLU A 78 -2.01 0.33 7.67
CA GLU A 78 -2.63 1.16 8.72
C GLU A 78 -3.76 2.04 8.17
N ILE A 79 -3.52 2.69 7.02
CA ILE A 79 -4.53 3.51 6.33
C ILE A 79 -5.74 2.65 5.92
N THR A 80 -5.48 1.47 5.35
CA THR A 80 -6.55 0.52 4.98
C THR A 80 -7.35 0.05 6.19
N GLY A 81 -6.68 -0.16 7.33
CA GLY A 81 -7.32 -0.44 8.62
C GLY A 81 -8.28 0.67 9.04
N ARG A 82 -7.85 1.93 9.00
CA ARG A 82 -8.71 3.09 9.33
C ARG A 82 -9.90 3.26 8.38
N ILE A 83 -9.71 2.99 7.08
CA ILE A 83 -10.81 2.97 6.10
C ILE A 83 -11.82 1.87 6.43
N THR A 84 -11.33 0.69 6.83
CA THR A 84 -12.18 -0.44 7.25
C THR A 84 -13.00 -0.08 8.48
N GLU A 85 -12.35 0.45 9.52
CA GLU A 85 -13.02 0.92 10.75
C GLU A 85 -14.08 1.99 10.45
N ALA A 86 -13.77 2.95 9.58
CA ALA A 86 -14.73 3.99 9.17
C ALA A 86 -15.95 3.39 8.43
N THR A 87 -15.72 2.38 7.60
CA THR A 87 -16.77 1.67 6.84
C THR A 87 -17.66 0.86 7.76
N GLU A 88 -17.09 0.12 8.70
CA GLU A 88 -17.83 -0.63 9.72
C GLU A 88 -18.64 0.31 10.62
N ALA A 89 -18.01 1.40 11.08
CA ALA A 89 -18.66 2.39 11.93
C ALA A 89 -19.88 2.99 11.26
N VAL A 90 -19.79 3.42 9.99
CA VAL A 90 -20.95 3.97 9.28
C VAL A 90 -22.03 2.90 9.04
N GLY A 91 -21.66 1.64 8.79
CA GLY A 91 -22.59 0.51 8.69
C GLY A 91 -23.39 0.26 9.98
N VAL A 92 -22.72 0.32 11.13
CA VAL A 92 -23.36 0.26 12.46
C VAL A 92 -24.33 1.42 12.64
N GLN A 93 -23.94 2.64 12.26
CA GLN A 93 -24.82 3.80 12.34
C GLN A 93 -26.08 3.62 11.48
N PHE A 94 -25.95 3.18 10.22
CA PHE A 94 -27.11 2.93 9.36
C PHE A 94 -28.06 1.88 9.93
N THR A 95 -27.54 0.81 10.53
CA THR A 95 -28.37 -0.21 11.19
C THR A 95 -29.13 0.38 12.38
N ARG A 96 -28.48 1.25 13.17
CA ARG A 96 -29.14 1.97 14.27
C ARG A 96 -30.23 2.90 13.74
N ARG A 97 -29.94 3.73 12.73
CA ARG A 97 -30.91 4.66 12.13
C ARG A 97 -32.10 3.96 11.50
N LYS A 98 -31.88 2.79 10.91
CA LYS A 98 -32.96 1.94 10.40
C LYS A 98 -33.93 1.52 11.52
N LYS A 99 -33.41 1.04 12.65
CA LYS A 99 -34.24 0.66 13.81
C LYS A 99 -35.02 1.86 14.36
N GLU A 100 -34.38 3.02 14.48
CA GLU A 100 -35.05 4.28 14.87
C GLU A 100 -36.19 4.63 13.92
N LEU A 101 -35.97 4.49 12.60
CA LEU A 101 -36.98 4.77 11.59
C LEU A 101 -38.14 3.76 11.60
N ASP A 102 -37.84 2.48 11.81
CA ASP A 102 -38.85 1.41 11.92
C ASP A 102 -39.76 1.62 13.14
N ALA A 103 -39.21 2.10 14.26
CA ALA A 103 -39.98 2.41 15.47
C ALA A 103 -41.02 3.53 15.27
N VAL A 104 -40.80 4.43 14.29
CA VAL A 104 -41.73 5.53 13.96
C VAL A 104 -42.48 5.30 12.65
N LYS A 105 -42.45 4.08 12.10
CA LYS A 105 -42.99 3.79 10.77
C LYS A 105 -44.50 4.04 10.63
N GLY A 106 -45.26 3.83 11.71
CA GLY A 106 -46.70 4.10 11.79
C GLY A 106 -47.09 5.39 12.51
N SER A 107 -46.12 6.25 12.84
CA SER A 107 -46.39 7.57 13.41
C SER A 107 -46.58 8.60 12.29
N ASP A 108 -47.55 9.50 12.46
CA ASP A 108 -47.73 10.69 11.60
C ASP A 108 -46.71 11.81 11.91
N ASP A 109 -45.77 11.57 12.85
CA ASP A 109 -44.71 12.51 13.18
C ASP A 109 -43.62 12.56 12.08
N LEU A 110 -43.92 13.33 11.05
CA LEU A 110 -43.01 13.64 9.95
C LEU A 110 -41.74 14.36 10.44
N ARG A 111 -41.82 15.15 11.53
CA ARG A 111 -40.69 15.90 12.06
C ARG A 111 -39.64 14.95 12.63
N GLU A 112 -40.10 13.93 13.37
CA GLU A 112 -39.22 12.92 13.95
C GLU A 112 -38.56 12.05 12.87
N ARG A 113 -39.33 11.59 11.87
CA ARG A 113 -38.79 10.87 10.70
C ARG A 113 -37.72 11.68 9.98
N LYS A 114 -37.96 12.97 9.75
CA LYS A 114 -37.01 13.89 9.12
C LYS A 114 -35.74 14.04 9.97
N ARG A 115 -35.88 14.11 11.30
CA ARG A 115 -34.74 14.20 12.23
C ARG A 115 -33.84 12.97 12.12
N ILE A 116 -34.41 11.76 12.15
CA ILE A 116 -33.65 10.51 12.04
C ILE A 116 -32.89 10.44 10.70
N VAL A 117 -33.56 10.77 9.58
CA VAL A 117 -32.92 10.80 8.25
C VAL A 117 -31.78 11.82 8.17
N ASN A 118 -31.95 13.00 8.76
CA ASN A 118 -30.89 14.01 8.80
C ASN A 118 -29.71 13.59 9.69
N ASN A 119 -29.96 12.79 10.73
CA ASN A 119 -28.88 12.18 11.49
C ASN A 119 -28.10 11.17 10.64
N SER A 120 -28.78 10.33 9.84
CA SER A 120 -28.12 9.44 8.88
C SER A 120 -27.27 10.22 7.86
N ALA A 121 -27.75 11.41 7.44
CA ALA A 121 -26.98 12.29 6.56
C ALA A 121 -25.69 12.77 7.24
N SER A 122 -25.76 13.13 8.53
CA SER A 122 -24.60 13.56 9.31
C SER A 122 -23.60 12.43 9.52
N ASP A 123 -24.09 11.22 9.81
CA ASP A 123 -23.26 10.01 9.93
C ASP A 123 -22.50 9.74 8.62
N LEU A 124 -23.15 9.91 7.46
CA LEU A 124 -22.54 9.73 6.14
C LEU A 124 -21.55 10.86 5.78
N GLU A 125 -21.82 12.12 6.14
CA GLU A 125 -20.87 13.22 5.93
C GLU A 125 -19.60 13.05 6.79
N ALA A 126 -19.74 12.53 8.02
CA ALA A 126 -18.59 12.20 8.86
C ALA A 126 -17.71 11.09 8.23
N PHE A 127 -18.35 10.07 7.65
CA PHE A 127 -17.66 9.03 6.87
C PHE A 127 -16.92 9.61 5.66
N VAL A 128 -17.59 10.46 4.87
CA VAL A 128 -16.97 11.16 3.72
C VAL A 128 -15.76 11.98 4.16
N GLY A 129 -15.88 12.73 5.26
CA GLY A 129 -14.78 13.54 5.78
C GLY A 129 -13.53 12.73 6.14
N ARG A 130 -13.71 11.52 6.69
CA ARG A 130 -12.59 10.60 6.98
C ARG A 130 -11.95 10.07 5.70
N LEU A 131 -12.74 9.52 4.78
CA LEU A 131 -12.20 8.93 3.55
C LEU A 131 -11.51 9.97 2.66
N ALA A 132 -11.98 11.22 2.66
CA ALA A 132 -11.34 12.31 1.92
C ALA A 132 -9.90 12.59 2.38
N VAL A 133 -9.52 12.20 3.60
CA VAL A 133 -8.15 12.30 4.12
C VAL A 133 -7.37 11.02 3.88
N GLU A 134 -7.98 9.86 4.14
CA GLU A 134 -7.29 8.57 4.05
C GLU A 134 -6.97 8.15 2.61
N ILE A 135 -7.85 8.43 1.63
CA ILE A 135 -7.66 8.00 0.24
C ILE A 135 -6.39 8.62 -0.40
N PRO A 136 -6.13 9.95 -0.28
CA PRO A 136 -4.89 10.53 -0.78
C PRO A 136 -3.65 9.93 -0.11
N GLN A 137 -3.68 9.71 1.21
CA GLN A 137 -2.56 9.09 1.92
C GLN A 137 -2.32 7.67 1.44
N LEU A 138 -3.38 6.89 1.24
CA LEU A 138 -3.30 5.53 0.70
C LEU A 138 -2.60 5.55 -0.67
N ARG A 139 -3.02 6.48 -1.55
CA ARG A 139 -2.42 6.64 -2.87
C ARG A 139 -0.93 6.91 -2.80
N ASP A 140 -0.53 7.86 -1.96
CA ASP A 140 0.86 8.31 -1.91
C ASP A 140 1.77 7.21 -1.33
N GLN A 141 1.34 6.54 -0.26
CA GLN A 141 2.10 5.43 0.35
C GLN A 141 2.18 4.22 -0.57
N GLN A 142 1.09 3.91 -1.27
CA GLN A 142 1.07 2.83 -2.23
C GLN A 142 2.00 3.08 -3.42
N ALA A 143 1.97 4.29 -3.98
CA ALA A 143 2.84 4.66 -5.08
C ALA A 143 4.31 4.59 -4.67
N ALA A 144 4.65 5.08 -3.48
CA ALA A 144 6.00 4.98 -2.92
C ALA A 144 6.45 3.53 -2.79
N ALA A 145 5.61 2.67 -2.19
CA ALA A 145 5.96 1.27 -2.01
C ALA A 145 6.20 0.53 -3.33
N MET A 146 5.28 0.64 -4.29
CA MET A 146 5.42 -0.06 -5.58
C MET A 146 6.58 0.51 -6.40
N GLY A 147 6.76 1.84 -6.42
CA GLY A 147 7.86 2.48 -7.13
C GLY A 147 9.24 2.14 -6.56
N ASN A 148 9.35 2.04 -5.23
CA ASN A 148 10.60 1.64 -4.58
C ASN A 148 10.94 0.17 -4.83
N VAL A 149 9.94 -0.73 -4.79
CA VAL A 149 10.15 -2.13 -5.17
C VAL A 149 10.58 -2.26 -6.62
N GLU A 150 9.89 -1.57 -7.54
CA GLU A 150 10.25 -1.57 -8.97
C GLU A 150 11.68 -1.10 -9.18
N THR A 151 12.06 0.04 -8.57
CA THR A 151 13.41 0.60 -8.69
C THR A 151 14.46 -0.35 -8.11
N ALA A 152 14.22 -0.93 -6.92
CA ALA A 152 15.13 -1.89 -6.30
C ALA A 152 15.34 -3.14 -7.17
N VAL A 153 14.26 -3.65 -7.76
CA VAL A 153 14.28 -4.81 -8.65
C VAL A 153 15.02 -4.48 -9.95
N LEU A 154 14.87 -3.29 -10.52
CA LEU A 154 15.61 -2.88 -11.72
C LEU A 154 17.12 -2.72 -11.44
N GLN A 155 17.49 -2.16 -10.29
CA GLN A 155 18.89 -1.94 -9.91
C GLN A 155 19.60 -3.24 -9.53
N ALA A 156 18.96 -4.11 -8.75
CA ALA A 156 19.59 -5.29 -8.15
C ALA A 156 19.10 -6.63 -8.70
N GLY A 157 18.05 -6.65 -9.53
CA GLY A 157 17.40 -7.87 -10.00
C GLY A 157 18.34 -8.94 -10.55
N PRO A 158 19.25 -8.62 -11.48
CA PRO A 158 20.21 -9.60 -12.00
C PRO A 158 21.15 -10.18 -10.94
N ALA A 159 21.59 -9.34 -9.99
CA ALA A 159 22.44 -9.77 -8.89
C ALA A 159 21.66 -10.65 -7.91
N LEU A 160 20.45 -10.24 -7.51
CA LEU A 160 19.56 -11.02 -6.64
C LEU A 160 19.23 -12.38 -7.25
N ALA A 161 18.90 -12.42 -8.53
CA ALA A 161 18.63 -13.68 -9.23
C ALA A 161 19.83 -14.64 -9.19
N SER A 162 21.06 -14.12 -9.20
CA SER A 162 22.29 -14.92 -9.18
C SER A 162 22.61 -15.54 -7.82
N VAL A 163 22.20 -14.90 -6.71
CA VAL A 163 22.61 -15.27 -5.35
C VAL A 163 21.96 -16.56 -4.87
N ASP A 164 20.66 -16.74 -5.12
CA ASP A 164 19.87 -17.87 -4.60
C ASP A 164 19.11 -18.64 -5.69
N GLY A 165 19.48 -18.42 -6.95
CA GLY A 165 18.77 -18.99 -8.10
C GLY A 165 17.41 -18.33 -8.39
N GLY A 166 17.13 -17.16 -7.81
CA GLY A 166 15.89 -16.40 -8.04
C GLY A 166 14.78 -16.70 -7.04
N ALA A 167 15.06 -17.43 -5.96
CA ALA A 167 14.07 -17.75 -4.93
C ALA A 167 13.51 -16.48 -4.27
N SER A 168 14.36 -15.52 -3.92
CA SER A 168 13.94 -14.23 -3.33
C SER A 168 13.04 -13.42 -4.27
N LEU A 169 13.33 -13.43 -5.57
CA LEU A 169 12.48 -12.75 -6.57
C LEU A 169 11.13 -13.44 -6.73
N ALA A 170 11.10 -14.78 -6.67
CA ALA A 170 9.87 -15.56 -6.71
C ALA A 170 8.99 -15.30 -5.49
N ASP A 171 9.58 -15.23 -4.29
CA ASP A 171 8.87 -14.91 -3.06
C ASP A 171 8.33 -13.48 -3.06
N MET A 172 9.12 -12.52 -3.54
CA MET A 172 8.66 -11.13 -3.72
C MET A 172 7.47 -11.05 -4.70
N ARG A 173 7.56 -11.74 -5.85
CA ARG A 173 6.45 -11.83 -6.81
C ARG A 173 5.20 -12.41 -6.17
N LYS A 174 5.35 -13.47 -5.37
CA LYS A 174 4.24 -14.09 -4.64
C LYS A 174 3.59 -13.09 -3.67
N SER A 175 4.37 -12.33 -2.91
CA SER A 175 3.85 -11.31 -1.99
C SER A 175 3.08 -10.20 -2.71
N ILE A 176 3.60 -9.69 -3.83
CA ILE A 176 2.92 -8.66 -4.63
C ILE A 176 1.62 -9.22 -5.23
N ARG A 177 1.64 -10.47 -5.70
CA ARG A 177 0.44 -11.14 -6.20
C ARG A 177 -0.62 -11.29 -5.12
N THR A 178 -0.24 -11.74 -3.93
CA THR A 178 -1.18 -11.83 -2.79
C THR A 178 -1.76 -10.48 -2.44
N TYR A 179 -0.95 -9.41 -2.46
CA TYR A 179 -1.43 -8.05 -2.28
C TYR A 179 -2.45 -7.64 -3.35
N ARG A 180 -2.15 -7.90 -4.64
CA ARG A 180 -3.04 -7.61 -5.77
C ARG A 180 -4.38 -8.33 -5.61
N GLU A 181 -4.36 -9.63 -5.33
CA GLU A 181 -5.56 -10.45 -5.16
C GLU A 181 -6.40 -9.98 -3.97
N ALA A 182 -5.77 -9.58 -2.86
CA ALA A 182 -6.45 -9.00 -1.72
C ALA A 182 -7.15 -7.68 -2.07
N MET A 183 -6.49 -6.81 -2.86
CA MET A 183 -7.10 -5.58 -3.35
C MET A 183 -8.28 -5.86 -4.28
N GLU A 184 -8.14 -6.75 -5.26
CA GLU A 184 -9.24 -7.16 -6.15
C GLU A 184 -10.44 -7.72 -5.36
N GLY A 185 -10.18 -8.56 -4.35
CA GLY A 185 -11.22 -9.11 -3.48
C GLY A 185 -11.95 -8.02 -2.67
N ALA A 186 -11.22 -7.04 -2.14
CA ALA A 186 -11.79 -5.96 -1.34
C ALA A 186 -12.63 -4.96 -2.18
N MET A 187 -12.45 -4.90 -3.49
CA MET A 187 -13.27 -4.03 -4.36
C MET A 187 -14.74 -4.45 -4.42
N ILE A 188 -15.03 -5.75 -4.28
CA ILE A 188 -16.40 -6.28 -4.34
C ILE A 188 -17.28 -5.68 -3.22
N PRO A 189 -16.92 -5.79 -1.93
CA PRO A 189 -17.73 -5.20 -0.86
C PRO A 189 -17.78 -3.66 -0.92
N VAL A 190 -16.72 -2.98 -1.36
CA VAL A 190 -16.73 -1.51 -1.54
C VAL A 190 -17.72 -1.10 -2.63
N SER A 191 -17.72 -1.79 -3.77
CA SER A 191 -18.70 -1.58 -4.85
C SER A 191 -20.13 -1.88 -4.40
N GLY A 192 -20.32 -2.96 -3.63
CA GLY A 192 -21.60 -3.28 -3.00
C GLY A 192 -22.11 -2.17 -2.09
N PHE A 193 -21.24 -1.61 -1.24
CA PHE A 193 -21.59 -0.50 -0.36
C PHE A 193 -21.89 0.79 -1.14
N ARG A 194 -21.11 1.07 -2.17
CA ARG A 194 -21.33 2.19 -3.09
C ARG A 194 -22.69 2.12 -3.75
N ASN A 195 -23.05 0.97 -4.32
CA ASN A 195 -24.33 0.77 -4.99
C ASN A 195 -25.49 0.86 -3.99
N SER A 196 -25.36 0.21 -2.83
CA SER A 196 -26.36 0.30 -1.75
C SER A 196 -26.60 1.74 -1.30
N THR A 197 -25.54 2.56 -1.21
CA THR A 197 -25.64 3.98 -0.89
C THR A 197 -26.33 4.76 -2.01
N ALA A 198 -25.96 4.51 -3.27
CA ALA A 198 -26.56 5.18 -4.42
C ALA A 198 -28.07 4.88 -4.59
N ASP A 199 -28.48 3.65 -4.29
CA ASP A 199 -29.85 3.14 -4.47
C ASP A 199 -30.82 3.59 -3.36
N MET A 200 -30.33 4.16 -2.26
CA MET A 200 -31.21 4.64 -1.18
C MET A 200 -32.21 5.69 -1.71
N PRO A 201 -33.48 5.65 -1.29
CA PRO A 201 -34.50 6.57 -1.76
C PRO A 201 -34.18 8.03 -1.42
N ARG A 202 -34.74 8.96 -2.20
CA ARG A 202 -34.60 10.39 -1.93
C ARG A 202 -35.52 10.78 -0.77
N MET A 203 -34.94 11.24 0.35
CA MET A 203 -35.70 11.50 1.58
C MET A 203 -35.68 12.98 1.99
N THR A 204 -34.50 13.53 2.28
CA THR A 204 -34.33 14.95 2.61
C THR A 204 -33.22 15.57 1.76
N LYS A 205 -33.20 16.91 1.67
CA LYS A 205 -32.15 17.64 0.92
C LYS A 205 -30.75 17.28 1.43
N GLU A 206 -30.56 17.29 2.76
CA GLU A 206 -29.29 16.98 3.41
C GLU A 206 -28.87 15.53 3.15
N PHE A 207 -29.79 14.58 3.32
CA PHE A 207 -29.52 13.17 3.03
C PHE A 207 -29.18 12.93 1.56
N ASN A 208 -29.89 13.57 0.63
CA ASN A 208 -29.61 13.44 -0.80
C ASN A 208 -28.24 14.03 -1.20
N ARG A 209 -27.75 15.05 -0.49
CA ARG A 209 -26.41 15.60 -0.68
C ARG A 209 -25.36 14.64 -0.12
N ALA A 210 -25.53 14.23 1.15
CA ALA A 210 -24.64 13.28 1.82
C ALA A 210 -24.51 11.98 1.02
N LYS A 211 -25.64 11.43 0.53
CA LYS A 211 -25.69 10.23 -0.32
C LYS A 211 -24.83 10.34 -1.57
N ARG A 212 -24.94 11.46 -2.30
CA ARG A 212 -24.14 11.71 -3.51
C ARG A 212 -22.66 11.83 -3.20
N ARG A 213 -22.30 12.52 -2.12
CA ARG A 213 -20.91 12.64 -1.65
C ARG A 213 -20.34 11.31 -1.18
N GLY A 214 -21.14 10.52 -0.46
CA GLY A 214 -20.81 9.16 -0.03
C GLY A 214 -20.54 8.23 -1.21
N ALA A 215 -21.40 8.26 -2.23
CA ALA A 215 -21.15 7.50 -3.45
C ALA A 215 -19.87 7.96 -4.18
N ALA A 216 -19.65 9.27 -4.30
CA ALA A 216 -18.48 9.83 -4.96
C ALA A 216 -17.16 9.45 -4.26
N VAL A 217 -17.10 9.52 -2.92
CA VAL A 217 -15.88 9.14 -2.19
C VAL A 217 -15.59 7.64 -2.27
N LEU A 218 -16.62 6.81 -2.38
CA LEU A 218 -16.47 5.37 -2.64
C LEU A 218 -16.01 5.09 -4.07
N ASP A 219 -16.45 5.89 -5.05
CA ASP A 219 -15.93 5.85 -6.42
C ASP A 219 -14.43 6.21 -6.46
N ASP A 220 -14.00 7.22 -5.69
CA ASP A 220 -12.59 7.58 -5.55
C ASP A 220 -11.76 6.46 -4.92
N LEU A 221 -12.29 5.79 -3.88
CA LEU A 221 -11.63 4.64 -3.26
C LEU A 221 -11.50 3.48 -4.26
N LEU A 222 -12.55 3.15 -5.00
CA LEU A 222 -12.51 2.11 -6.04
C LEU A 222 -11.50 2.44 -7.14
N ALA A 223 -11.43 3.70 -7.57
CA ALA A 223 -10.45 4.16 -8.54
C ALA A 223 -9.02 4.00 -8.01
N GLN A 224 -8.78 4.28 -6.73
CA GLN A 224 -7.49 4.06 -6.10
C GLN A 224 -7.14 2.56 -6.02
N MET A 225 -8.09 1.69 -5.67
CA MET A 225 -7.88 0.24 -5.65
C MET A 225 -7.65 -0.34 -7.06
N HIS A 226 -8.23 0.25 -8.11
CA HIS A 226 -7.88 -0.14 -9.48
C HIS A 226 -6.43 0.23 -9.82
N ARG A 227 -5.99 1.45 -9.49
CA ARG A 227 -4.59 1.86 -9.71
C ARG A 227 -3.62 0.97 -8.94
N ALA A 228 -3.99 0.60 -7.72
CA ALA A 228 -3.25 -0.32 -6.87
C ALA A 228 -2.95 -1.65 -7.55
N VAL A 229 -4.01 -2.25 -8.10
CA VAL A 229 -3.95 -3.52 -8.82
C VAL A 229 -3.07 -3.40 -10.07
N GLU A 230 -3.21 -2.33 -10.84
CA GLU A 230 -2.41 -2.13 -12.05
C GLU A 230 -0.92 -1.91 -11.75
N GLN A 231 -0.59 -1.15 -10.70
CA GLN A 231 0.80 -0.98 -10.25
C GLN A 231 1.39 -2.33 -9.81
N ALA A 232 0.65 -3.12 -9.03
CA ALA A 232 1.11 -4.44 -8.62
C ALA A 232 1.38 -5.38 -9.83
N LYS A 233 0.50 -5.36 -10.85
CA LYS A 233 0.71 -6.13 -12.10
C LYS A 233 1.96 -5.70 -12.86
N GLN A 234 2.26 -4.40 -12.89
CA GLN A 234 3.47 -3.88 -13.54
C GLN A 234 4.72 -4.43 -12.84
N VAL A 235 4.77 -4.37 -11.51
CA VAL A 235 5.90 -4.91 -10.74
C VAL A 235 6.00 -6.45 -10.91
N GLU A 236 4.88 -7.18 -10.91
CA GLU A 236 4.87 -8.63 -11.20
C GLU A 236 5.49 -8.93 -12.57
N THR A 237 5.20 -8.12 -13.59
CA THR A 237 5.73 -8.28 -14.96
C THR A 237 7.23 -8.04 -15.01
N VAL A 238 7.73 -7.01 -14.32
CA VAL A 238 9.18 -6.73 -14.21
C VAL A 238 9.91 -7.90 -13.54
N LEU A 239 9.35 -8.43 -12.45
CA LEU A 239 9.90 -9.60 -11.75
C LEU A 239 9.91 -10.86 -12.63
N GLU A 240 8.85 -11.10 -13.40
CA GLU A 240 8.77 -12.24 -14.31
C GLU A 240 9.83 -12.18 -15.41
N GLY A 241 10.00 -11.03 -16.06
CA GLY A 241 11.02 -10.85 -17.12
C GLY A 241 12.44 -11.14 -16.63
N LEU A 242 12.76 -10.83 -15.37
CA LEU A 242 14.06 -11.12 -14.77
C LEU A 242 14.25 -12.62 -14.46
N THR A 243 13.17 -13.33 -14.12
CA THR A 243 13.24 -14.78 -13.89
C THR A 243 13.38 -15.57 -15.20
N GLU A 244 12.69 -15.16 -16.26
CA GLU A 244 12.73 -15.84 -17.57
C GLU A 244 14.06 -15.65 -18.31
N ALA A 245 14.63 -14.43 -18.25
CA ALA A 245 15.93 -14.12 -18.87
C ALA A 245 17.08 -15.00 -18.38
N LYS A 246 16.90 -15.68 -17.23
CA LYS A 246 17.86 -16.61 -16.65
C LYS A 246 17.70 -18.06 -17.11
N VAL A 247 16.54 -18.45 -17.62
CA VAL A 247 16.30 -19.82 -18.14
C VAL A 247 16.91 -20.01 -19.54
N THR A 248 17.14 -18.92 -20.27
CA THR A 248 17.66 -18.95 -21.64
C THR A 248 19.19 -18.81 -21.74
N ARG A 249 19.91 -18.61 -20.63
CA ARG A 249 21.38 -18.53 -20.58
C ARG A 249 21.96 -19.71 -19.80
#